data_AF-A0A954D7K7-F1
#
_entry.id   AF-A0A954D7K7-F1
#
_cell.length_a   1.000
_cell.length_b   1.000
_cell.length_c   1.000
_cell.angle_alpha   90.00
_cell.angle_beta   90.00
_cell.angle_gamma   90.00
#
_symmetry.space_group_name_H-M   'P 1'
#
loop_
_entity.id
_entity.type
_entity.pdbx_description
1 polymer ?
#
loop_
_entity_poly.entity_id
_entity_poly.type
_entity_poly.pdbx_seq_one_letter_code
_entity_poly.pdbx_strand_id
1 'polypeptide(L)'
;RITWTPGADQSGFRDVEVVATDGDGHTSPPHSFTIDVEEVIDVSPVFTSTPDDRARAGEPYQYAALVDDADGDPIDFSLDVAPGGMAIDSVSGVVTWSPTAGDVGGHTVVIRADDRRGGIATQDYALWVVLRRPDIDAPVVTLTGPAQISVGVGAVFAVTSIDDTAVVATELVVAGPPEISIPLDASGGGTHIFATTGVATLVARAADAAGHVGSATIPVIVVDPAAATPVTVDIASPLDDASIDDATEVVVTVDGPDLAWHRLELVEHGEMEPVLVTSGSAPLIAQAAATIDPTTLANGIYTLRLSAWNLAGQSFTTERVVSIDTAGRKPGAFRFALLDADVSLGTVPIRIVRSYDSTDRSPGDFGIGWRLALGGPKLVENRRVADHWLQAVTGTGTGGAPLYGIIPTRPHTATVYLSPDEFHRFEASVQPEDDPFLIVGLDGIDWSAQPGSLGSLAPSTQPSLIDPPGQTGPVALRDADSSVYDPAVYTYTTVTGIALEFTEIEPASLVHRLSRITDRSGNSIDIGPTGIVASTGPSVL
;
A
#
# COMPACT_ATOMS: atom_id res chain seq x y z
N ARG A 1 -28.88 -71.02 -67.61
CA ARG A 1 -28.33 -70.31 -66.44
C ARG A 1 -26.83 -70.22 -66.64
N ILE A 2 -26.28 -69.00 -66.72
CA ILE A 2 -24.83 -68.77 -66.77
C ILE A 2 -24.38 -68.50 -65.34
N THR A 3 -23.26 -69.08 -64.92
CA THR A 3 -22.63 -68.83 -63.61
C THR A 3 -21.13 -68.61 -63.84
N TRP A 4 -20.63 -67.45 -63.40
CA TRP A 4 -19.26 -67.00 -63.59
C TRP A 4 -18.83 -66.13 -62.39
N THR A 5 -17.58 -66.24 -61.98
CA THR A 5 -16.93 -65.37 -60.99
C THR A 5 -15.64 -64.83 -61.63
N PRO A 6 -15.60 -63.57 -62.07
CA PRO A 6 -14.43 -62.99 -62.73
C PRO A 6 -13.23 -62.89 -61.80
N GLY A 7 -12.03 -63.14 -62.35
CA GLY A 7 -10.76 -62.71 -61.73
C GLY A 7 -10.46 -61.24 -61.99
N ALA A 8 -9.50 -60.65 -61.27
CA ALA A 8 -9.11 -59.25 -61.44
C ALA A 8 -8.60 -58.92 -62.86
N ASP A 9 -8.01 -59.90 -63.56
CA ASP A 9 -7.59 -59.80 -64.97
C ASP A 9 -8.76 -59.81 -65.96
N GLN A 10 -9.98 -60.03 -65.46
CA GLN A 10 -11.21 -60.09 -66.25
C GLN A 10 -12.08 -58.83 -66.12
N SER A 11 -11.56 -57.72 -65.57
CA SER A 11 -12.25 -56.42 -65.49
C SER A 11 -12.51 -55.77 -66.85
N GLY A 12 -13.57 -54.96 -66.94
CA GLY A 12 -14.11 -54.32 -68.14
C GLY A 12 -15.16 -55.15 -68.90
N PHE A 13 -15.60 -54.63 -70.04
CA PHE A 13 -16.66 -55.24 -70.85
C PHE A 13 -16.29 -56.65 -71.37
N ARG A 14 -17.20 -57.61 -71.22
CA ARG A 14 -17.09 -58.99 -71.72
C ARG A 14 -18.33 -59.37 -72.50
N ASP A 15 -18.15 -59.65 -73.79
CA ASP A 15 -19.23 -60.08 -74.66
C ASP A 15 -19.54 -61.56 -74.46
N VAL A 16 -20.82 -61.87 -74.27
CA VAL A 16 -21.34 -63.23 -74.09
C VAL A 16 -22.35 -63.49 -75.19
N GLU A 17 -22.18 -64.59 -75.92
CA GLU A 17 -23.10 -65.06 -76.93
C GLU A 17 -23.75 -66.38 -76.50
N VAL A 18 -25.07 -66.48 -76.62
CA VAL A 18 -25.83 -67.70 -76.32
C VAL A 18 -26.72 -68.10 -77.49
N VAL A 19 -26.81 -69.40 -77.72
CA VAL A 19 -27.67 -70.01 -78.72
C VAL A 19 -28.51 -71.09 -78.03
N ALA A 20 -29.82 -71.11 -78.27
CA ALA A 20 -30.69 -72.18 -77.80
C ALA A 20 -30.83 -73.24 -78.89
N THR A 21 -30.77 -74.52 -78.53
CA THR A 21 -31.00 -75.65 -79.45
C THR A 21 -32.20 -76.45 -78.97
N ASP A 22 -33.13 -76.80 -79.87
CA ASP A 22 -34.25 -77.67 -79.54
C ASP A 22 -33.88 -79.16 -79.54
N GLY A 23 -34.83 -80.01 -79.12
CA GLY A 23 -34.63 -81.46 -79.02
C GLY A 23 -34.43 -82.17 -80.37
N ASP A 24 -34.74 -81.49 -81.48
CA ASP A 24 -34.57 -81.98 -82.85
C ASP A 24 -33.27 -81.46 -83.49
N GLY A 25 -32.50 -80.63 -82.77
CA GLY A 25 -31.18 -80.14 -83.17
C GLY A 25 -31.19 -78.79 -83.90
N HIS A 26 -32.31 -78.08 -84.00
CA HIS A 26 -32.36 -76.76 -84.61
C HIS A 26 -31.96 -75.68 -83.60
N THR A 27 -31.11 -74.75 -84.04
CA THR A 27 -30.59 -73.65 -83.21
C THR A 27 -31.31 -72.34 -83.48
N SER A 28 -31.51 -71.53 -82.44
CA SER A 28 -31.92 -70.14 -82.57
C SER A 28 -30.82 -69.29 -83.23
N PRO A 29 -31.15 -68.12 -83.78
CA PRO A 29 -30.14 -67.09 -84.00
C PRO A 29 -29.36 -66.82 -82.69
N PRO A 30 -28.06 -66.51 -82.77
CA PRO A 30 -27.31 -66.14 -81.58
C PRO A 30 -27.85 -64.86 -80.95
N HIS A 31 -27.86 -64.85 -79.62
CA HIS A 31 -28.17 -63.67 -78.84
C HIS A 31 -26.93 -63.27 -78.04
N SER A 32 -26.46 -62.05 -78.25
CA SER A 32 -25.28 -61.51 -77.58
C SER A 32 -25.64 -60.38 -76.62
N PHE A 33 -24.97 -60.33 -75.47
CA PHE A 33 -25.01 -59.22 -74.53
C PHE A 33 -23.64 -59.02 -73.90
N THR A 34 -23.37 -57.80 -73.44
CA THR A 34 -22.10 -57.46 -72.79
C THR A 34 -22.32 -57.39 -71.27
N ILE A 35 -21.39 -57.98 -70.50
CA ILE A 35 -21.30 -57.82 -69.05
C ILE A 35 -20.17 -56.84 -68.78
N ASP A 36 -20.45 -55.75 -68.06
CA ASP A 36 -19.39 -54.91 -67.50
C ASP A 36 -18.93 -55.50 -66.17
N VAL A 37 -17.64 -55.80 -66.04
CA VAL A 37 -17.05 -56.26 -64.79
C VAL A 37 -16.25 -55.11 -64.20
N GLU A 38 -16.83 -54.43 -63.21
CA GLU A 38 -16.19 -53.33 -62.52
C GLU A 38 -15.05 -53.84 -61.61
N GLU A 39 -13.92 -53.14 -61.64
CA GLU A 39 -12.82 -53.32 -60.68
C GLU A 39 -13.07 -52.43 -59.47
N VAL A 40 -13.07 -53.01 -58.26
CA VAL A 40 -13.14 -52.23 -57.02
C VAL A 40 -11.70 -51.85 -56.66
N ILE A 41 -11.40 -50.55 -56.69
CA ILE A 41 -10.10 -50.00 -56.29
C ILE A 41 -10.15 -49.74 -54.79
N ASP A 42 -9.27 -50.40 -54.04
CA ASP A 42 -9.07 -50.24 -52.61
C ASP A 42 -8.46 -48.87 -52.27
N VAL A 43 -9.04 -48.15 -51.31
CA VAL A 43 -8.61 -46.83 -50.87
C VAL A 43 -7.95 -46.93 -49.50
N SER A 44 -6.67 -46.55 -49.40
CA SER A 44 -5.96 -46.63 -48.13
C SER A 44 -6.63 -45.79 -47.02
N PRO A 45 -6.54 -46.26 -45.75
CA PRO A 45 -7.08 -45.55 -44.61
C PRO A 45 -6.47 -44.16 -44.41
N VAL A 46 -7.14 -43.31 -43.64
CA VAL A 46 -6.65 -41.98 -43.26
C VAL A 46 -6.86 -41.71 -41.76
N PHE A 47 -5.80 -41.28 -41.06
CA PHE A 47 -5.94 -40.83 -39.67
C PHE A 47 -6.74 -39.53 -39.57
N THR A 48 -7.71 -39.49 -38.67
CA THR A 48 -8.58 -38.32 -38.42
C THR A 48 -8.38 -37.71 -37.03
N SER A 49 -7.63 -38.38 -36.15
CA SER A 49 -7.26 -37.90 -34.82
C SER A 49 -5.91 -37.19 -34.82
N THR A 50 -5.62 -36.42 -33.76
CA THR A 50 -4.31 -35.80 -33.53
C THR A 50 -3.88 -36.05 -32.08
N PRO A 51 -2.66 -36.56 -31.82
CA PRO A 51 -2.19 -36.87 -30.47
C PRO A 51 -1.80 -35.61 -29.68
N ASP A 52 -1.82 -35.72 -28.35
CA ASP A 52 -1.16 -34.76 -27.47
C ASP A 52 0.36 -34.92 -27.62
N ASP A 53 1.05 -33.79 -27.79
CA ASP A 53 2.50 -33.72 -27.98
C ASP A 53 3.26 -33.67 -26.64
N ARG A 54 2.57 -33.75 -25.50
CA ARG A 54 3.15 -33.76 -24.16
C ARG A 54 2.70 -34.92 -23.30
N ALA A 55 3.64 -35.43 -22.50
CA ALA A 55 3.39 -36.37 -21.42
C ALA A 55 4.13 -35.93 -20.15
N ARG A 56 3.73 -36.46 -19.00
CA ARG A 56 4.35 -36.15 -17.70
C ARG A 56 4.91 -37.42 -17.08
N ALA A 57 6.16 -37.38 -16.66
CA ALA A 57 6.78 -38.49 -15.95
C ALA A 57 5.97 -38.85 -14.68
N GLY A 58 5.59 -40.12 -14.54
CA GLY A 58 4.78 -40.65 -13.44
C GLY A 58 3.26 -40.61 -13.66
N GLU A 59 2.77 -40.03 -14.76
CA GLU A 59 1.35 -40.01 -15.13
C GLU A 59 1.09 -40.90 -16.36
N PRO A 60 -0.04 -41.61 -16.45
CA PRO A 60 -0.39 -42.40 -17.62
C PRO A 60 -0.71 -41.49 -18.81
N TYR A 61 -0.05 -41.76 -19.94
CA TYR A 61 -0.38 -41.18 -21.24
C TYR A 61 -1.34 -42.12 -21.97
N GLN A 62 -2.43 -41.58 -22.51
CA GLN A 62 -3.39 -42.33 -23.32
C GLN A 62 -3.81 -41.52 -24.54
N TYR A 63 -3.83 -42.15 -25.70
CA TYR A 63 -4.26 -41.54 -26.95
C TYR A 63 -5.10 -42.53 -27.76
N ALA A 64 -6.24 -42.11 -28.28
CA ALA A 64 -7.07 -42.94 -29.16
C ALA A 64 -6.84 -42.54 -30.62
N ALA A 65 -6.17 -43.41 -31.37
CA ALA A 65 -5.97 -43.22 -32.80
C ALA A 65 -7.26 -43.57 -33.57
N LEU A 66 -7.76 -42.62 -34.36
CA LEU A 66 -8.96 -42.77 -35.16
C LEU A 66 -8.59 -42.73 -36.64
N VAL A 67 -9.13 -43.69 -37.39
CA VAL A 67 -8.91 -43.87 -38.81
C VAL A 67 -10.25 -43.96 -39.52
N ASP A 68 -10.35 -43.30 -40.66
CA ASP A 68 -11.46 -43.42 -41.61
C ASP A 68 -10.99 -44.24 -42.81
N ASP A 69 -11.80 -45.22 -43.20
CA ASP A 69 -11.57 -46.09 -44.34
C ASP A 69 -12.79 -46.03 -45.25
N ALA A 70 -12.59 -45.64 -46.52
CA ALA A 70 -13.69 -45.33 -47.42
C ALA A 70 -14.45 -46.58 -47.90
N ASP A 71 -13.78 -47.73 -47.89
CA ASP A 71 -14.31 -49.04 -48.30
C ASP A 71 -14.93 -49.80 -47.11
N GLY A 72 -14.69 -49.30 -45.88
CA GLY A 72 -15.22 -49.85 -44.64
C GLY A 72 -14.46 -51.10 -44.17
N ASP A 73 -13.20 -51.25 -44.58
CA ASP A 73 -12.38 -52.39 -44.26
C ASP A 73 -11.91 -52.37 -42.78
N PRO A 74 -11.69 -53.55 -42.15
CA PRO A 74 -11.20 -53.61 -40.78
C PRO A 74 -9.74 -53.13 -40.66
N ILE A 75 -9.48 -52.25 -39.69
CA ILE A 75 -8.15 -51.67 -39.46
C ILE A 75 -7.39 -52.41 -38.34
N ASP A 76 -6.14 -52.81 -38.61
CA ASP A 76 -5.17 -53.24 -37.61
C ASP A 76 -4.18 -52.14 -37.27
N PHE A 77 -4.10 -51.81 -35.98
CA PHE A 77 -3.18 -50.80 -35.46
C PHE A 77 -1.88 -51.42 -34.93
N SER A 78 -0.77 -50.72 -35.19
CA SER A 78 0.55 -51.08 -34.65
C SER A 78 1.42 -49.84 -34.43
N LEU A 79 2.49 -50.01 -33.64
CA LEU A 79 3.51 -48.98 -33.42
C LEU A 79 4.79 -49.37 -34.18
N ASP A 80 5.14 -48.59 -35.20
CA ASP A 80 6.38 -48.78 -35.95
C ASP A 80 7.58 -48.18 -35.20
N VAL A 81 7.36 -47.07 -34.49
CA VAL A 81 8.35 -46.42 -33.61
C VAL A 81 7.65 -46.00 -32.33
N ALA A 82 8.21 -46.36 -31.17
CA ALA A 82 7.68 -45.97 -29.88
C ALA A 82 8.76 -46.03 -28.78
N PRO A 83 8.64 -45.22 -27.71
CA PRO A 83 9.47 -45.37 -26.52
C PRO A 83 9.21 -46.69 -25.80
N GLY A 84 10.16 -47.13 -24.97
CA GLY A 84 10.06 -48.36 -24.21
C GLY A 84 8.82 -48.39 -23.32
N GLY A 85 8.05 -49.48 -23.40
CA GLY A 85 6.85 -49.70 -22.57
C GLY A 85 5.58 -49.01 -23.10
N MET A 86 5.64 -48.29 -24.22
CA MET A 86 4.44 -47.81 -24.90
C MET A 86 3.81 -48.96 -25.69
N ALA A 87 2.48 -49.07 -25.62
CA ALA A 87 1.71 -50.10 -26.30
C ALA A 87 0.51 -49.48 -27.02
N ILE A 88 0.04 -50.14 -28.09
CA ILE A 88 -1.21 -49.83 -28.78
C ILE A 88 -2.09 -51.08 -28.80
N ASP A 89 -3.38 -50.90 -28.52
CA ASP A 89 -4.36 -51.97 -28.74
C ASP A 89 -4.67 -52.07 -30.24
N SER A 90 -4.45 -53.25 -30.82
CA SER A 90 -4.46 -53.44 -32.27
C SER A 90 -5.84 -53.28 -32.92
N VAL A 91 -6.92 -53.30 -32.13
CA VAL A 91 -8.31 -53.22 -32.63
C VAL A 91 -8.92 -51.84 -32.35
N SER A 92 -8.71 -51.31 -31.14
CA SER A 92 -9.29 -50.03 -30.73
C SER A 92 -8.40 -48.82 -31.03
N GLY A 93 -7.14 -49.02 -31.39
CA GLY A 93 -6.19 -47.94 -31.68
C GLY A 93 -5.77 -47.14 -30.45
N VAL A 94 -6.07 -47.63 -29.24
CA VAL A 94 -5.73 -46.93 -27.99
C VAL A 94 -4.26 -47.17 -27.64
N VAL A 95 -3.47 -46.11 -27.73
CA VAL A 95 -2.09 -46.02 -27.23
C VAL A 95 -2.11 -45.79 -25.73
N THR A 96 -1.30 -46.53 -24.98
CA THR A 96 -1.07 -46.37 -23.55
C THR A 96 0.41 -46.37 -23.22
N TRP A 97 0.82 -45.51 -22.30
CA TRP A 97 2.19 -45.44 -21.80
C TRP A 97 2.26 -44.89 -20.38
N SER A 98 3.28 -45.24 -19.61
CA SER A 98 3.54 -44.72 -18.26
C SER A 98 5.00 -44.27 -18.16
N PRO A 99 5.33 -43.07 -18.70
CA PRO A 99 6.69 -42.56 -18.69
C PRO A 99 7.23 -42.41 -17.26
N THR A 100 8.51 -42.69 -17.08
CA THR A 100 9.24 -42.50 -15.83
C THR A 100 10.09 -41.23 -15.87
N ALA A 101 10.72 -40.86 -14.76
CA ALA A 101 11.68 -39.76 -14.74
C ALA A 101 12.88 -39.97 -15.69
N GLY A 102 13.20 -41.22 -16.03
CA GLY A 102 14.25 -41.55 -17.00
C GLY A 102 13.86 -41.27 -18.45
N ASP A 103 12.56 -41.10 -18.72
CA ASP A 103 12.02 -40.84 -20.06
C ASP A 103 11.88 -39.34 -20.36
N VAL A 104 12.36 -38.44 -19.50
CA VAL A 104 12.28 -36.99 -19.74
C VAL A 104 13.05 -36.58 -21.00
N GLY A 105 12.39 -35.86 -21.91
CA GLY A 105 12.92 -35.51 -23.22
C GLY A 105 11.92 -35.78 -24.35
N GLY A 106 12.38 -35.62 -25.59
CA GLY A 106 11.56 -35.86 -26.78
C GLY A 106 11.63 -37.32 -27.24
N HIS A 107 10.48 -37.89 -27.60
CA HIS A 107 10.34 -39.22 -28.18
C HIS A 107 9.60 -39.13 -29.51
N THR A 108 10.00 -39.92 -30.50
CA THR A 108 9.24 -40.06 -31.74
C THR A 108 8.31 -41.25 -31.63
N VAL A 109 7.05 -41.06 -32.03
CA VAL A 109 6.04 -42.12 -32.11
C VAL A 109 5.51 -42.18 -33.53
N VAL A 110 5.44 -43.38 -34.10
CA VAL A 110 4.88 -43.65 -35.43
C VAL A 110 3.84 -44.75 -35.29
N ILE A 111 2.58 -44.40 -35.52
CA ILE A 111 1.44 -45.32 -35.53
C ILE A 111 1.18 -45.74 -36.97
N ARG A 112 0.95 -47.04 -37.18
CA ARG A 112 0.55 -47.61 -38.47
C ARG A 112 -0.84 -48.21 -38.38
N ALA A 113 -1.67 -47.93 -39.39
CA ALA A 113 -2.97 -48.53 -39.62
C ALA A 113 -2.94 -49.31 -40.95
N ASP A 114 -3.39 -50.56 -40.93
CA ASP A 114 -3.39 -51.50 -42.07
C ASP A 114 -4.81 -52.05 -42.30
N ASP A 115 -5.34 -51.90 -43.50
CA ASP A 115 -6.70 -52.34 -43.88
C ASP A 115 -6.80 -53.83 -44.27
N ARG A 116 -5.66 -54.55 -44.28
CA ARG A 116 -5.53 -55.95 -44.72
C ARG A 116 -5.88 -56.21 -46.20
N ARG A 117 -6.15 -55.17 -46.98
CA ARG A 117 -6.39 -55.20 -48.43
C ARG A 117 -5.22 -54.64 -49.23
N GLY A 118 -4.32 -53.94 -48.56
CA GLY A 118 -3.04 -53.48 -49.09
C GLY A 118 -2.82 -51.99 -48.88
N GLY A 119 -3.80 -51.25 -48.38
CA GLY A 119 -3.65 -49.87 -47.97
C GLY A 119 -3.10 -49.74 -46.55
N ILE A 120 -2.23 -48.74 -46.41
CA ILE A 120 -1.50 -48.45 -45.18
C ILE A 120 -1.52 -46.95 -44.96
N ALA A 121 -1.84 -46.54 -43.73
CA ALA A 121 -1.67 -45.17 -43.27
C ALA A 121 -0.65 -45.12 -42.13
N THR A 122 0.12 -44.03 -42.06
CA THR A 122 1.04 -43.76 -40.95
C THR A 122 0.80 -42.38 -40.37
N GLN A 123 0.86 -42.26 -39.04
CA GLN A 123 0.84 -40.99 -38.32
C GLN A 123 2.07 -40.89 -37.43
N ASP A 124 2.91 -39.88 -37.68
CA ASP A 124 4.10 -39.57 -36.91
C ASP A 124 3.90 -38.33 -36.04
N TYR A 125 4.44 -38.36 -34.82
CA TYR A 125 4.47 -37.21 -33.92
C TYR A 125 5.63 -37.27 -32.93
N ALA A 126 5.98 -36.10 -32.40
CA ALA A 126 6.94 -35.97 -31.31
C ALA A 126 6.20 -35.81 -29.98
N LEU A 127 6.55 -36.65 -29.00
CA LEU A 127 6.01 -36.61 -27.65
C LEU A 127 7.08 -36.12 -26.68
N TRP A 128 6.84 -34.99 -26.02
CA TRP A 128 7.75 -34.40 -25.05
C TRP A 128 7.35 -34.78 -23.63
N VAL A 129 8.18 -35.56 -22.96
CA VAL A 129 8.02 -35.89 -21.54
C VAL A 129 8.68 -34.82 -20.70
N VAL A 130 7.90 -34.22 -19.80
CA VAL A 130 8.38 -33.24 -18.81
C VAL A 130 8.28 -33.81 -17.40
N LEU A 131 9.18 -33.35 -16.52
CA LEU A 131 9.03 -33.58 -15.09
C LEU A 131 7.80 -32.84 -14.56
N ARG A 132 7.11 -33.43 -13.57
CA ARG A 132 6.23 -32.66 -12.69
C ARG A 132 7.10 -31.66 -11.94
N ARG A 133 6.76 -30.37 -12.00
CA ARG A 133 7.41 -29.38 -11.13
C ARG A 133 7.12 -29.79 -9.68
N PRO A 134 8.13 -29.92 -8.80
CA PRO A 134 7.88 -29.99 -7.37
C PRO A 134 7.04 -28.78 -6.99
N ASP A 135 6.01 -29.03 -6.19
CA ASP A 135 5.37 -27.94 -5.47
C ASP A 135 6.44 -27.30 -4.58
N ILE A 136 6.46 -25.97 -4.54
CA ILE A 136 7.38 -25.17 -3.73
C ILE A 136 6.66 -23.99 -3.08
N ASP A 137 5.37 -23.82 -3.38
CA ASP A 137 4.58 -22.71 -2.90
C ASP A 137 3.95 -23.15 -1.56
N ALA A 138 3.99 -22.26 -0.56
CA ALA A 138 3.38 -22.54 0.74
C ALA A 138 1.97 -21.93 0.79
N PRO A 139 1.05 -22.49 1.58
CA PRO A 139 -0.29 -21.92 1.73
C PRO A 139 -0.26 -20.44 2.15
N VAL A 140 -1.07 -19.60 1.51
CA VAL A 140 -1.28 -18.23 1.96
C VAL A 140 -2.29 -18.23 3.10
N VAL A 141 -1.87 -17.80 4.29
CA VAL A 141 -2.71 -17.79 5.51
C VAL A 141 -3.21 -16.38 5.79
N THR A 142 -4.50 -16.26 6.10
CA THR A 142 -5.12 -15.04 6.62
C THR A 142 -5.68 -15.32 8.00
N LEU A 143 -5.34 -14.48 8.97
CA LEU A 143 -5.80 -14.55 10.35
C LEU A 143 -6.54 -13.25 10.70
N THR A 144 -7.78 -13.37 11.15
CA THR A 144 -8.62 -12.24 11.53
C THR A 144 -9.22 -12.42 12.92
N GLY A 145 -9.48 -11.30 13.60
CA GLY A 145 -10.09 -11.28 14.94
C GLY A 145 -10.13 -9.86 15.52
N PRO A 146 -10.69 -9.70 16.73
CA PRO A 146 -10.71 -8.41 17.42
C PRO A 146 -9.29 -7.99 17.84
N ALA A 147 -8.96 -6.72 17.60
CA ALA A 147 -7.68 -6.13 18.01
C ALA A 147 -7.58 -5.93 19.54
N GLN A 148 -8.71 -5.80 20.22
CA GLN A 148 -8.79 -5.60 21.67
C GLN A 148 -9.98 -6.36 22.28
N ILE A 149 -9.77 -6.97 23.43
CA ILE A 149 -10.77 -7.76 24.17
C ILE A 149 -10.57 -7.65 25.68
N SER A 150 -11.61 -7.95 26.47
CA SER A 150 -11.48 -8.00 27.93
C SER A 150 -10.97 -9.37 28.40
N VAL A 151 -10.12 -9.37 29.43
CA VAL A 151 -9.66 -10.57 30.12
C VAL A 151 -10.85 -11.40 30.61
N GLY A 152 -10.76 -12.73 30.50
CA GLY A 152 -11.83 -13.65 30.90
C GLY A 152 -13.04 -13.69 29.95
N VAL A 153 -13.05 -12.91 28.87
CA VAL A 153 -14.11 -12.93 27.84
C VAL A 153 -13.65 -13.75 26.64
N GLY A 154 -14.55 -14.59 26.11
CA GLY A 154 -14.29 -15.39 24.90
C GLY A 154 -14.31 -14.54 23.64
N ALA A 155 -13.27 -14.66 22.82
CA ALA A 155 -13.12 -13.99 21.54
C ALA A 155 -12.99 -15.00 20.40
N VAL A 156 -13.60 -14.69 19.26
CA VAL A 156 -13.56 -15.53 18.06
C VAL A 156 -12.50 -15.01 17.10
N PHE A 157 -11.68 -15.92 16.58
CA PHE A 157 -10.67 -15.70 15.56
C PHE A 157 -10.97 -16.61 14.37
N ALA A 158 -10.69 -16.14 13.16
CA ALA A 158 -10.91 -16.91 11.95
C ALA A 158 -9.59 -17.05 11.18
N VAL A 159 -9.28 -18.28 10.80
CA VAL A 159 -8.16 -18.64 9.93
C VAL A 159 -8.71 -19.10 8.59
N THR A 160 -8.26 -18.47 7.52
CA THR A 160 -8.48 -18.95 6.15
C THR A 160 -7.15 -19.18 5.47
N SER A 161 -7.07 -20.20 4.63
CA SER A 161 -5.86 -20.56 3.90
C SER A 161 -6.21 -20.90 2.46
N ILE A 162 -5.44 -20.38 1.52
CA ILE A 162 -5.57 -20.66 0.09
C ILE A 162 -4.22 -21.12 -0.41
N ASP A 163 -4.23 -22.13 -1.27
CA ASP A 163 -3.02 -22.70 -1.83
C ASP A 163 -3.29 -23.26 -3.24
N ASP A 164 -2.24 -23.45 -4.05
CA ASP A 164 -2.36 -24.06 -5.38
C ASP A 164 -2.50 -25.59 -5.30
N THR A 165 -2.06 -26.19 -4.19
CA THR A 165 -2.38 -27.56 -3.79
C THR A 165 -3.31 -27.62 -2.58
N ALA A 166 -3.61 -28.83 -2.09
CA ALA A 166 -4.56 -29.01 -1.00
C ALA A 166 -3.86 -28.72 0.35
N VAL A 167 -4.45 -27.81 1.13
CA VAL A 167 -4.07 -27.60 2.54
C VAL A 167 -4.53 -28.81 3.37
N VAL A 168 -3.59 -29.46 4.05
CA VAL A 168 -3.84 -30.71 4.81
C VAL A 168 -3.86 -30.50 6.33
N ALA A 169 -3.30 -29.39 6.82
CA ALA A 169 -3.31 -29.06 8.23
C ALA A 169 -3.41 -27.54 8.43
N THR A 170 -4.22 -27.11 9.39
CA THR A 170 -4.34 -25.72 9.81
C THR A 170 -4.39 -25.67 11.33
N GLU A 171 -3.60 -24.80 11.93
CA GLU A 171 -3.58 -24.58 13.38
C GLU A 171 -3.59 -23.09 13.72
N LEU A 172 -4.09 -22.81 14.92
CA LEU A 172 -4.07 -21.49 15.54
C LEU A 172 -3.55 -21.64 16.97
N VAL A 173 -2.57 -20.82 17.34
CA VAL A 173 -1.97 -20.84 18.67
C VAL A 173 -1.82 -19.42 19.24
N VAL A 174 -1.86 -19.31 20.56
CA VAL A 174 -1.26 -18.17 21.28
C VAL A 174 0.24 -18.44 21.40
N ALA A 175 1.07 -17.53 20.87
CA ALA A 175 2.52 -17.65 20.93
C ALA A 175 3.03 -17.51 22.37
N GLY A 176 4.03 -18.32 22.72
CA GLY A 176 4.71 -18.27 24.01
C GLY A 176 5.37 -19.60 24.36
N PRO A 177 6.14 -19.67 25.46
CA PRO A 177 6.59 -20.93 26.04
C PRO A 177 5.73 -21.32 27.26
N PRO A 178 4.82 -22.31 27.17
CA PRO A 178 4.43 -23.09 25.99
C PRO A 178 3.42 -22.35 25.10
N GLU A 179 3.34 -22.75 23.82
CA GLU A 179 2.26 -22.29 22.94
C GLU A 179 0.93 -22.89 23.40
N ILE A 180 -0.16 -22.15 23.24
CA ILE A 180 -1.49 -22.59 23.63
C ILE A 180 -2.33 -22.78 22.37
N SER A 181 -2.68 -24.03 22.04
CA SER A 181 -3.52 -24.34 20.88
C SER A 181 -4.96 -23.86 21.07
N ILE A 182 -5.49 -23.20 20.03
CA ILE A 182 -6.89 -22.78 19.92
C ILE A 182 -7.57 -23.73 18.93
N PRO A 183 -8.50 -24.59 19.37
CA PRO A 183 -9.22 -25.49 18.46
C PRO A 183 -10.00 -24.71 17.40
N LEU A 184 -9.89 -25.14 16.15
CA LEU A 184 -10.62 -24.58 15.01
C LEU A 184 -11.82 -25.48 14.67
N ASP A 185 -12.94 -24.86 14.30
CA ASP A 185 -14.09 -25.53 13.71
C ASP A 185 -13.90 -25.80 12.21
N ALA A 186 -14.88 -26.45 11.58
CA ALA A 186 -14.84 -26.79 10.16
C ALA A 186 -14.81 -25.57 9.20
N SER A 187 -15.14 -24.38 9.70
CA SER A 187 -15.04 -23.12 8.96
C SER A 187 -13.76 -22.33 9.26
N GLY A 188 -12.84 -22.89 10.06
CA GLY A 188 -11.61 -22.21 10.47
C GLY A 188 -11.81 -21.20 11.61
N GLY A 189 -12.95 -21.24 12.31
CA GLY A 189 -13.24 -20.41 13.46
C GLY A 189 -12.74 -21.02 14.77
N GLY A 190 -12.01 -20.26 15.58
CA GLY A 190 -11.55 -20.67 16.92
C GLY A 190 -11.97 -19.67 17.99
N THR A 191 -12.38 -20.16 19.15
CA THR A 191 -12.71 -19.30 20.31
C THR A 191 -11.66 -19.45 21.40
N HIS A 192 -11.14 -18.34 21.93
CA HIS A 192 -10.19 -18.34 23.02
C HIS A 192 -10.58 -17.37 24.13
N ILE A 193 -10.27 -17.73 25.38
CA ILE A 193 -10.45 -16.88 26.56
C ILE A 193 -9.07 -16.62 27.15
N PHE A 194 -8.65 -15.36 27.16
CA PHE A 194 -7.35 -14.98 27.71
C PHE A 194 -7.47 -14.82 29.23
N ALA A 195 -6.60 -15.52 29.97
CA ALA A 195 -6.60 -15.54 31.43
C ALA A 195 -5.78 -14.41 32.06
N THR A 196 -4.93 -13.76 31.27
CA THR A 196 -4.05 -12.67 31.69
C THR A 196 -4.22 -11.47 30.79
N THR A 197 -4.05 -10.29 31.35
CA THR A 197 -3.98 -9.03 30.62
C THR A 197 -2.65 -8.86 29.89
N GLY A 198 -2.60 -7.89 28.98
CA GLY A 198 -1.41 -7.53 28.19
C GLY A 198 -1.58 -7.82 26.70
N VAL A 199 -0.48 -7.77 25.96
CA VAL A 199 -0.48 -8.05 24.52
C VAL A 199 -0.17 -9.52 24.29
N ALA A 200 -1.10 -10.24 23.67
CA ALA A 200 -0.89 -11.62 23.22
C ALA A 200 -0.67 -11.64 21.70
N THR A 201 0.22 -12.51 21.22
CA THR A 201 0.42 -12.72 19.78
C THR A 201 -0.24 -14.02 19.38
N LEU A 202 -1.18 -13.97 18.43
CA LEU A 202 -1.71 -15.17 17.79
C LEU A 202 -0.92 -15.50 16.54
N VAL A 203 -0.72 -16.79 16.31
CA VAL A 203 -0.03 -17.32 15.13
C VAL A 203 -0.93 -18.39 14.52
N ALA A 204 -1.32 -18.19 13.27
CA ALA A 204 -1.96 -19.22 12.45
C ALA A 204 -0.92 -19.83 11.52
N ARG A 205 -0.95 -21.15 11.36
CA ARG A 205 -0.06 -21.89 10.43
C ARG A 205 -0.90 -22.85 9.61
N ALA A 206 -0.58 -22.99 8.33
CA ALA A 206 -1.22 -23.95 7.45
C ALA A 206 -0.15 -24.69 6.63
N ALA A 207 -0.31 -26.00 6.49
CA ALA A 207 0.59 -26.86 5.74
C ALA A 207 -0.11 -27.50 4.54
N ASP A 208 0.59 -27.57 3.42
CA ASP A 208 0.15 -28.27 2.21
C ASP A 208 0.47 -29.77 2.27
N ALA A 209 0.06 -30.51 1.24
CA ALA A 209 0.35 -31.95 1.12
C ALA A 209 1.85 -32.26 0.87
N ALA A 210 2.62 -31.28 0.41
CA ALA A 210 4.06 -31.38 0.18
C ALA A 210 4.91 -31.07 1.43
N GLY A 211 4.28 -30.55 2.49
CA GLY A 211 4.89 -30.16 3.76
C GLY A 211 5.35 -28.70 3.85
N HIS A 212 5.04 -27.83 2.88
CA HIS A 212 5.34 -26.40 3.00
C HIS A 212 4.35 -25.73 3.94
N VAL A 213 4.84 -24.77 4.73
CA VAL A 213 4.07 -24.14 5.81
C VAL A 213 4.02 -22.63 5.59
N GLY A 214 2.81 -22.10 5.45
CA GLY A 214 2.53 -20.68 5.53
C GLY A 214 2.10 -20.26 6.93
N SER A 215 2.26 -18.97 7.25
CA SER A 215 1.88 -18.43 8.56
C SER A 215 1.35 -17.00 8.50
N ALA A 216 0.45 -16.66 9.42
CA ALA A 216 -0.01 -15.30 9.67
C ALA A 216 -0.03 -15.00 11.17
N THR A 217 0.22 -13.75 11.55
CA THR A 217 0.25 -13.33 12.96
C THR A 217 -0.55 -12.06 13.20
N ILE A 218 -1.28 -12.00 14.31
CA ILE A 218 -1.94 -10.77 14.77
C ILE A 218 -1.66 -10.52 16.27
N PRO A 219 -1.43 -9.27 16.69
CA PRO A 219 -1.45 -8.91 18.10
C PRO A 219 -2.90 -8.74 18.59
N VAL A 220 -3.17 -9.18 19.81
CA VAL A 220 -4.44 -9.00 20.51
C VAL A 220 -4.17 -8.32 21.85
N ILE A 221 -4.80 -7.19 22.08
CA ILE A 221 -4.69 -6.44 23.33
C ILE A 221 -5.74 -6.94 24.31
N VAL A 222 -5.30 -7.54 25.42
CA VAL A 222 -6.17 -8.04 26.49
C VAL A 222 -6.21 -7.03 27.63
N VAL A 223 -7.34 -6.35 27.77
CA VAL A 223 -7.59 -5.32 28.78
C VAL A 223 -8.30 -5.90 30.01
N ASP A 224 -8.06 -5.34 31.19
CA ASP A 224 -8.91 -5.52 32.37
C ASP A 224 -9.60 -4.18 32.68
N PRO A 225 -10.90 -4.03 32.34
CA PRO A 225 -11.66 -2.83 32.64
C PRO A 225 -11.71 -2.45 34.14
N ALA A 226 -11.40 -3.37 35.06
CA ALA A 226 -11.30 -3.08 36.48
C ALA A 226 -9.95 -2.46 36.89
N ALA A 227 -8.92 -2.60 36.05
CA ALA A 227 -7.54 -2.14 36.28
C ALA A 227 -7.35 -0.69 35.79
N ALA A 228 -7.89 0.26 36.54
CA ALA A 228 -8.00 1.67 36.18
C ALA A 228 -6.92 2.58 36.83
N THR A 229 -5.76 2.05 37.21
CA THR A 229 -4.71 2.92 37.76
C THR A 229 -4.12 3.83 36.66
N PRO A 230 -3.84 5.11 36.95
CA PRO A 230 -3.21 6.00 35.99
C PRO A 230 -1.80 5.57 35.61
N VAL A 231 -1.45 5.77 34.34
CA VAL A 231 -0.07 5.61 33.84
C VAL A 231 0.59 6.99 33.80
N THR A 232 1.81 7.08 34.32
CA THR A 232 2.65 8.28 34.21
C THR A 232 3.25 8.32 32.81
N VAL A 233 3.09 9.44 32.12
CA VAL A 233 3.62 9.66 30.76
C VAL A 233 4.31 11.01 30.72
N ASP A 234 5.61 11.04 30.44
CA ASP A 234 6.38 12.27 30.31
C ASP A 234 7.48 12.17 29.24
N ILE A 235 7.81 13.31 28.64
CA ILE A 235 8.92 13.47 27.70
C ILE A 235 9.91 14.46 28.35
N ALA A 236 11.06 13.93 28.75
CA ALA A 236 12.12 14.69 29.41
C ALA A 236 13.09 15.34 28.41
N SER A 237 13.30 14.69 27.26
CA SER A 237 14.09 15.20 26.14
C SER A 237 13.45 14.75 24.83
N PRO A 238 13.45 15.57 23.77
CA PRO A 238 13.83 16.99 23.78
C PRO A 238 12.88 17.84 24.65
N LEU A 239 13.35 19.02 25.07
CA LEU A 239 12.52 20.00 25.76
C LEU A 239 11.46 20.58 24.81
N ASP A 240 10.40 21.15 25.38
CA ASP A 240 9.39 21.87 24.61
C ASP A 240 10.04 23.05 23.87
N ASP A 241 9.68 23.23 22.61
CA ASP A 241 10.24 24.19 21.65
C ASP A 241 11.72 24.01 21.29
N ALA A 242 12.33 22.86 21.62
CA ALA A 242 13.71 22.59 21.23
C ALA A 242 13.87 22.59 19.70
N SER A 243 15.00 23.14 19.25
CA SER A 243 15.47 22.99 17.87
C SER A 243 16.35 21.75 17.77
N ILE A 244 16.03 20.88 16.81
CA ILE A 244 16.73 19.63 16.51
C ILE A 244 17.46 19.81 15.18
N ASP A 245 18.75 20.05 15.26
CA ASP A 245 19.66 20.26 14.12
C ASP A 245 20.67 19.12 13.93
N ASP A 246 20.86 18.28 14.96
CA ASP A 246 21.63 17.04 14.96
C ASP A 246 20.82 15.87 15.58
N ALA A 247 21.32 14.63 15.43
CA ALA A 247 20.65 13.43 15.93
C ALA A 247 20.39 13.52 17.45
N THR A 248 19.13 13.42 17.86
CA THR A 248 18.69 13.73 19.23
C THR A 248 17.90 12.57 19.83
N GLU A 249 18.27 12.15 21.04
CA GLU A 249 17.53 11.11 21.78
C GLU A 249 16.24 11.65 22.39
N VAL A 250 15.16 10.87 22.23
CA VAL A 250 13.88 11.11 22.89
C VAL A 250 13.84 10.31 24.18
N VAL A 251 14.05 10.99 25.31
CA VAL A 251 14.06 10.38 26.63
C VAL A 251 12.69 10.52 27.25
N VAL A 252 12.07 9.40 27.62
CA VAL A 252 10.69 9.34 28.10
C VAL A 252 10.58 8.64 29.45
N THR A 253 9.47 8.91 30.12
CA THR A 253 8.97 8.09 31.23
C THR A 253 7.58 7.60 30.89
N VAL A 254 7.41 6.29 30.86
CA VAL A 254 6.13 5.57 30.80
C VAL A 254 6.15 4.52 31.89
N ASP A 255 5.38 4.74 32.95
CA ASP A 255 5.37 3.86 34.12
C ASP A 255 3.99 3.80 34.79
N GLY A 256 3.63 2.63 35.29
CA GLY A 256 2.35 2.40 35.96
C GLY A 256 2.08 0.90 36.16
N PRO A 257 1.43 0.51 37.26
CA PRO A 257 1.19 -0.91 37.56
C PRO A 257 0.24 -1.58 36.57
N ASP A 258 -0.65 -0.80 35.94
CA ASP A 258 -1.55 -1.26 34.88
C ASP A 258 -1.10 -0.80 33.49
N LEU A 259 0.18 -0.53 33.23
CA LEU A 259 0.64 -0.19 31.87
C LEU A 259 0.33 -1.35 30.91
N ALA A 260 -0.46 -1.07 29.87
CA ALA A 260 -0.77 -2.04 28.82
C ALA A 260 0.24 -1.93 27.67
N TRP A 261 0.33 -0.75 27.08
CA TRP A 261 1.21 -0.44 25.97
C TRP A 261 1.38 1.07 25.80
N HIS A 262 2.41 1.45 25.05
CA HIS A 262 2.73 2.83 24.74
C HIS A 262 3.19 2.98 23.30
N ARG A 263 3.11 4.19 22.78
CA ARG A 263 3.75 4.58 21.52
C ARG A 263 4.22 6.02 21.53
N LEU A 264 5.28 6.26 20.80
CA LEU A 264 5.81 7.58 20.48
C LEU A 264 5.53 7.86 19.02
N GLU A 265 4.92 9.01 18.75
CA GLU A 265 4.55 9.49 17.43
C GLU A 265 5.16 10.87 17.17
N LEU A 266 5.41 11.16 15.91
CA LEU A 266 5.84 12.47 15.43
C LEU A 266 4.78 13.00 14.46
N VAL A 267 4.24 14.19 14.71
CA VAL A 267 3.17 14.82 13.93
C VAL A 267 3.70 16.14 13.35
N GLU A 268 3.77 16.28 12.02
CA GLU A 268 4.11 17.57 11.42
C GLU A 268 2.91 18.54 11.55
N HIS A 269 3.15 19.79 11.93
CA HIS A 269 2.09 20.79 11.93
C HIS A 269 1.52 20.99 10.52
N GLY A 270 0.19 20.88 10.41
CA GLY A 270 -0.53 20.90 9.12
C GLY A 270 -0.77 19.52 8.51
N GLU A 271 -0.22 18.46 9.07
CA GLU A 271 -0.50 17.07 8.69
C GLU A 271 -1.35 16.39 9.78
N MET A 272 -2.39 15.67 9.36
CA MET A 272 -3.29 14.99 10.29
C MET A 272 -2.80 13.60 10.69
N GLU A 273 -1.92 12.99 9.88
CA GLU A 273 -1.47 11.62 10.08
C GLU A 273 -0.15 11.54 10.87
N PRO A 274 -0.16 10.95 12.09
CA PRO A 274 1.04 10.78 12.89
C PRO A 274 1.98 9.74 12.28
N VAL A 275 3.28 10.01 12.31
CA VAL A 275 4.32 9.03 12.00
C VAL A 275 4.68 8.28 13.28
N LEU A 276 4.47 6.95 13.29
CA LEU A 276 4.90 6.10 14.40
C LEU A 276 6.43 6.07 14.46
N VAL A 277 7.00 6.51 15.60
CA VAL A 277 8.44 6.45 15.87
C VAL A 277 8.79 5.11 16.51
N THR A 278 8.07 4.74 17.57
CA THR A 278 8.26 3.46 18.28
C THR A 278 7.02 3.09 19.09
N SER A 279 6.87 1.80 19.42
CA SER A 279 5.85 1.31 20.34
C SER A 279 6.39 0.16 21.20
N GLY A 280 5.72 -0.11 22.31
CA GLY A 280 6.14 -1.16 23.24
C GLY A 280 5.14 -1.36 24.37
N SER A 281 5.39 -2.36 25.21
CA SER A 281 4.56 -2.69 26.38
C SER A 281 5.36 -2.74 27.68
N ALA A 282 6.68 -2.65 27.61
CA ALA A 282 7.52 -2.57 28.80
C ALA A 282 7.53 -1.13 29.36
N PRO A 283 7.64 -0.95 30.68
CA PRO A 283 7.85 0.38 31.25
C PRO A 283 9.20 0.95 30.80
N LEU A 284 9.24 2.26 30.59
CA LEU A 284 10.43 3.04 30.29
C LEU A 284 10.55 4.11 31.37
N ILE A 285 11.64 4.14 32.14
CA ILE A 285 11.78 5.09 33.26
C ILE A 285 13.01 5.94 33.03
N ALA A 286 12.81 7.18 32.58
CA ALA A 286 13.88 8.11 32.17
C ALA A 286 14.87 7.46 31.18
N GLN A 287 14.35 6.79 30.14
CA GLN A 287 15.12 6.05 29.16
C GLN A 287 14.87 6.58 27.74
N ALA A 288 15.88 6.46 26.88
CA ALA A 288 15.75 6.77 25.46
C ALA A 288 14.81 5.75 24.79
N ALA A 289 13.69 6.23 24.25
CA ALA A 289 12.75 5.42 23.49
C ALA A 289 13.13 5.34 22.00
N ALA A 290 13.75 6.40 21.48
CA ALA A 290 14.15 6.52 20.09
C ALA A 290 15.22 7.62 19.91
N THR A 291 15.83 7.67 18.72
CA THR A 291 16.69 8.77 18.26
C THR A 291 16.05 9.40 17.03
N ILE A 292 15.80 10.71 17.06
CA ILE A 292 15.33 11.47 15.91
C ILE A 292 16.53 11.89 15.08
N ASP A 293 16.57 11.44 13.83
CA ASP A 293 17.52 11.90 12.82
C ASP A 293 16.89 13.01 11.97
N PRO A 294 17.24 14.29 12.18
CA PRO A 294 16.61 15.41 11.50
C PRO A 294 16.92 15.46 9.99
N THR A 295 17.92 14.70 9.52
CA THR A 295 18.29 14.65 8.09
C THR A 295 17.27 13.88 7.25
N THR A 296 16.45 13.04 7.88
CA THR A 296 15.44 12.19 7.23
C THR A 296 14.03 12.80 7.22
N LEU A 297 13.83 13.93 7.90
CA LEU A 297 12.57 14.65 8.07
C LEU A 297 12.60 15.95 7.28
N ALA A 298 11.45 16.54 6.95
CA ALA A 298 11.41 17.89 6.40
C ALA A 298 11.76 18.93 7.49
N ASN A 299 12.25 20.11 7.09
CA ASN A 299 12.40 21.21 8.04
C ASN A 299 11.00 21.74 8.36
N GLY A 300 10.67 21.92 9.64
CA GLY A 300 9.31 22.20 10.06
C GLY A 300 9.11 22.10 11.56
N ILE A 301 7.90 22.44 12.00
CA ILE A 301 7.47 22.28 13.38
C ILE A 301 6.73 20.95 13.50
N TYR A 302 7.09 20.17 14.51
CA TYR A 302 6.53 18.87 14.80
C TYR A 302 6.06 18.80 16.25
N THR A 303 4.99 18.05 16.49
CA THR A 303 4.59 17.60 17.83
C THR A 303 5.07 16.17 18.05
N LEU A 304 5.95 15.98 19.03
CA LEU A 304 6.27 14.69 19.62
C LEU A 304 5.16 14.31 20.59
N ARG A 305 4.40 13.27 20.26
CA ARG A 305 3.29 12.77 21.07
C ARG A 305 3.62 11.41 21.65
N LEU A 306 3.73 11.34 22.97
CA LEU A 306 3.87 10.10 23.70
C LEU A 306 2.52 9.75 24.32
N SER A 307 1.97 8.61 23.93
CA SER A 307 0.71 8.09 24.47
C SER A 307 0.94 6.71 25.09
N ALA A 308 0.33 6.49 26.25
CA ALA A 308 0.28 5.18 26.90
C ALA A 308 -1.15 4.83 27.30
N TRP A 309 -1.46 3.55 27.29
CA TRP A 309 -2.75 3.02 27.70
C TRP A 309 -2.59 2.15 28.92
N ASN A 310 -3.50 2.27 29.87
CA ASN A 310 -3.58 1.32 30.96
C ASN A 310 -4.39 0.07 30.57
N LEU A 311 -4.39 -0.93 31.44
CA LEU A 311 -5.14 -2.18 31.24
C LEU A 311 -6.65 -1.96 31.22
N ALA A 312 -7.20 -0.86 31.73
CA ALA A 312 -8.61 -0.50 31.52
C ALA A 312 -8.91 0.14 30.15
N GLY A 313 -7.88 0.36 29.31
CA GLY A 313 -8.01 1.00 28.01
C GLY A 313 -8.05 2.54 28.05
N GLN A 314 -7.79 3.15 29.21
CA GLN A 314 -7.68 4.60 29.35
C GLN A 314 -6.33 5.07 28.80
N SER A 315 -6.31 6.18 28.05
CA SER A 315 -5.09 6.76 27.51
C SER A 315 -4.58 7.94 28.32
N PHE A 316 -3.26 8.08 28.38
CA PHE A 316 -2.51 9.16 28.99
C PHE A 316 -1.52 9.67 27.97
N THR A 317 -1.49 10.98 27.74
CA THR A 317 -0.69 11.58 26.66
C THR A 317 0.10 12.77 27.18
N THR A 318 1.36 12.86 26.76
CA THR A 318 2.20 14.05 26.90
C THR A 318 2.73 14.45 25.52
N GLU A 319 2.74 15.75 25.26
CA GLU A 319 3.22 16.32 24.01
C GLU A 319 4.37 17.30 24.24
N ARG A 320 5.27 17.38 23.25
CA ARG A 320 6.32 18.39 23.12
C ARG A 320 6.32 18.90 21.69
N VAL A 321 6.33 20.22 21.53
CA VAL A 321 6.56 20.84 20.23
C VAL A 321 8.06 20.94 20.03
N VAL A 322 8.54 20.60 18.84
CA VAL A 322 9.95 20.71 18.46
C VAL A 322 10.06 21.26 17.04
N SER A 323 11.20 21.85 16.72
CA SER A 323 11.52 22.31 15.37
C SER A 323 12.65 21.46 14.78
N ILE A 324 12.52 21.06 13.52
CA ILE A 324 13.59 20.43 12.76
C ILE A 324 14.26 21.52 11.92
N ASP A 325 15.47 21.92 12.31
CA ASP A 325 16.19 23.06 11.73
C ASP A 325 17.58 22.65 11.24
N THR A 326 17.64 21.72 10.27
CA THR A 326 18.93 21.39 9.66
C THR A 326 19.36 22.56 8.76
N ALA A 327 20.50 23.18 9.05
CA ALA A 327 21.07 24.29 8.26
C ALA A 327 21.58 23.84 6.87
N GLY A 328 20.71 23.22 6.06
CA GLY A 328 21.02 22.60 4.77
C GLY A 328 21.74 21.24 4.85
N ARG A 329 21.94 20.69 6.05
CA ARG A 329 22.61 19.39 6.26
C ARG A 329 21.64 18.21 6.10
N LYS A 330 21.31 17.84 4.85
CA LYS A 330 20.53 16.62 4.54
C LYS A 330 21.26 15.71 3.54
N PRO A 331 22.30 14.98 3.96
CA PRO A 331 23.05 14.11 3.07
C PRO A 331 22.16 13.00 2.49
N GLY A 332 22.13 12.87 1.17
CA GLY A 332 21.27 11.90 0.48
C GLY A 332 19.87 12.39 0.13
N ALA A 333 19.48 13.62 0.52
CA ALA A 333 18.26 14.25 0.02
C ALA A 333 18.36 14.43 -1.50
N PHE A 334 17.52 13.70 -2.24
CA PHE A 334 17.38 13.88 -3.68
C PHE A 334 16.39 15.00 -3.93
N ARG A 335 16.90 16.10 -4.48
CA ARG A 335 16.12 17.27 -4.86
C ARG A 335 16.34 17.55 -6.34
N PHE A 336 15.26 17.81 -7.06
CA PHE A 336 15.38 18.40 -8.39
C PHE A 336 14.15 19.25 -8.70
N ALA A 337 14.34 20.22 -9.60
CA ALA A 337 13.29 21.14 -10.01
C ALA A 337 13.25 21.26 -11.55
N LEU A 338 12.04 21.31 -12.09
CA LEU A 338 11.72 21.47 -13.49
C LEU A 338 10.94 22.79 -13.64
N LEU A 339 11.48 23.72 -14.42
CA LEU A 339 10.74 24.94 -14.77
C LEU A 339 9.62 24.56 -15.74
N ASP A 340 8.38 24.62 -15.27
CA ASP A 340 7.18 24.30 -16.03
C ASP A 340 6.67 25.54 -16.79
N ALA A 341 6.81 26.75 -16.24
CA ALA A 341 6.50 28.01 -16.94
C ALA A 341 7.27 29.22 -16.39
N ASP A 342 7.62 30.18 -17.26
CA ASP A 342 8.15 31.50 -16.90
C ASP A 342 7.21 32.57 -17.48
N VAL A 343 6.45 33.23 -16.61
CA VAL A 343 5.42 34.21 -16.97
C VAL A 343 5.77 35.55 -16.33
N SER A 344 6.01 36.56 -17.14
CA SER A 344 6.22 37.93 -16.64
C SER A 344 4.87 38.66 -16.54
N LEU A 345 4.39 38.88 -15.32
CA LEU A 345 3.22 39.71 -15.04
C LEU A 345 3.69 41.08 -14.54
N GLY A 346 4.05 41.98 -15.47
CA GLY A 346 4.57 43.31 -15.13
C GLY A 346 6.03 43.27 -14.64
N THR A 347 6.33 43.91 -13.50
CA THR A 347 7.69 43.96 -12.91
C THR A 347 8.05 42.75 -12.06
N VAL A 348 7.12 41.81 -11.85
CA VAL A 348 7.34 40.61 -11.03
C VAL A 348 7.39 39.37 -11.93
N PRO A 349 8.55 38.72 -12.10
CA PRO A 349 8.63 37.48 -12.85
C PRO A 349 8.04 36.32 -12.04
N ILE A 350 7.17 35.51 -12.64
CA ILE A 350 6.60 34.30 -12.05
C ILE A 350 7.24 33.08 -12.70
N ARG A 351 7.79 32.19 -11.87
CA ARG A 351 8.29 30.89 -12.31
C ARG A 351 7.46 29.80 -11.66
N ILE A 352 6.77 29.01 -12.48
CA ILE A 352 6.10 27.79 -12.07
C ILE A 352 7.11 26.68 -12.19
N VAL A 353 7.44 26.02 -11.09
CA VAL A 353 8.54 25.05 -11.00
C VAL A 353 8.03 23.81 -10.30
N ARG A 354 7.99 22.67 -10.99
CA ARG A 354 7.76 21.41 -10.30
C ARG A 354 9.02 20.99 -9.61
N SER A 355 8.96 20.76 -8.31
CA SER A 355 10.07 20.28 -7.52
C SER A 355 9.73 18.93 -6.90
N TYR A 356 10.75 18.12 -6.71
CA TYR A 356 10.69 16.90 -5.91
C TYR A 356 11.71 17.03 -4.79
N ASP A 357 11.29 16.70 -3.57
CA ASP A 357 12.15 16.56 -2.40
C ASP A 357 11.86 15.21 -1.72
N SER A 358 12.84 14.32 -1.71
CA SER A 358 12.72 13.00 -1.07
C SER A 358 12.49 13.04 0.45
N THR A 359 12.75 14.18 1.11
CA THR A 359 12.55 14.37 2.55
C THR A 359 11.13 14.82 2.89
N ASP A 360 10.39 15.29 1.90
CA ASP A 360 9.00 15.67 2.05
C ASP A 360 8.11 14.43 1.88
N ARG A 361 7.40 14.06 2.97
CA ARG A 361 6.46 12.93 2.96
C ARG A 361 5.01 13.37 2.78
N SER A 362 4.77 14.68 2.65
CA SER A 362 3.43 15.18 2.38
C SER A 362 2.97 14.78 0.97
N PRO A 363 1.67 14.46 0.80
CA PRO A 363 1.09 14.29 -0.52
C PRO A 363 0.96 15.65 -1.21
N GLY A 364 1.70 15.86 -2.29
CA GLY A 364 1.53 17.06 -3.13
C GLY A 364 0.84 16.76 -4.46
N ASP A 365 0.78 17.77 -5.34
CA ASP A 365 -0.04 17.78 -6.57
C ASP A 365 0.24 16.61 -7.53
N PHE A 366 1.42 16.00 -7.42
CA PHE A 366 1.87 14.88 -8.27
C PHE A 366 2.33 13.64 -7.48
N GLY A 367 1.94 13.53 -6.21
CA GLY A 367 2.29 12.43 -5.32
C GLY A 367 3.23 12.85 -4.18
N ILE A 368 3.62 11.87 -3.36
CA ILE A 368 4.45 12.11 -2.16
C ILE A 368 5.79 12.73 -2.56
N GLY A 369 6.16 13.84 -1.90
CA GLY A 369 7.41 14.56 -2.10
C GLY A 369 7.48 15.39 -3.38
N TRP A 370 6.39 15.45 -4.17
CA TRP A 370 6.28 16.32 -5.34
C TRP A 370 5.51 17.59 -5.04
N ARG A 371 5.99 18.73 -5.54
CA ARG A 371 5.31 20.03 -5.43
C ARG A 371 5.31 20.76 -6.76
N LEU A 372 4.20 21.39 -7.13
CA LEU A 372 4.19 22.44 -8.16
C LEU A 372 4.44 23.78 -7.46
N ALA A 373 5.53 24.49 -7.74
CA ALA A 373 5.67 25.90 -7.37
C ALA A 373 4.61 26.64 -8.20
N LEU A 374 3.52 27.13 -7.62
CA LEU A 374 3.48 28.11 -6.51
C LEU A 374 3.22 27.57 -5.09
N GLY A 375 3.65 26.36 -4.74
CA GLY A 375 3.94 25.94 -3.37
C GLY A 375 5.06 26.80 -2.75
N GLY A 376 4.70 28.03 -2.42
CA GLY A 376 5.58 29.10 -2.00
C GLY A 376 5.83 29.10 -0.49
N PRO A 377 6.31 30.25 0.03
CA PRO A 377 6.49 30.46 1.45
C PRO A 377 5.31 29.96 2.28
N LYS A 378 5.60 29.43 3.47
CA LYS A 378 4.59 29.14 4.50
C LYS A 378 4.93 29.83 5.81
N LEU A 379 3.92 30.13 6.61
CA LEU A 379 4.08 30.50 8.00
C LEU A 379 3.50 29.39 8.86
N VAL A 380 4.24 28.98 9.89
CA VAL A 380 3.81 27.95 10.84
C VAL A 380 3.96 28.49 12.25
N GLU A 381 2.88 28.42 13.03
CA GLU A 381 2.88 28.72 14.45
C GLU A 381 3.17 27.43 15.25
N ASN A 382 3.94 27.56 16.34
CA ASN A 382 4.24 26.42 17.21
C ASN A 382 3.06 26.03 18.10
N ARG A 383 2.15 26.95 18.38
CA ARG A 383 0.91 26.75 19.14
C ARG A 383 -0.02 27.93 18.93
N ARG A 384 -1.28 27.73 19.31
CA ARG A 384 -2.28 28.79 19.31
C ARG A 384 -1.85 29.94 20.21
N VAL A 385 -1.83 31.15 19.67
CA VAL A 385 -1.31 32.33 20.35
C VAL A 385 -2.17 32.77 21.54
N ALA A 386 -3.46 32.44 21.58
CA ALA A 386 -4.34 32.79 22.70
C ALA A 386 -4.04 32.05 24.00
N ASP A 387 -3.43 30.86 23.94
CA ASP A 387 -3.31 29.96 25.09
C ASP A 387 -1.97 30.14 25.82
N HIS A 388 -1.82 29.52 26.99
CA HIS A 388 -0.54 29.46 27.72
C HIS A 388 0.03 30.80 28.22
N TRP A 389 -0.82 31.74 28.64
CA TRP A 389 -0.38 32.97 29.30
C TRP A 389 -0.68 32.95 30.80
N LEU A 390 0.12 33.70 31.58
CA LEU A 390 -0.03 33.87 33.02
C LEU A 390 0.05 35.36 33.36
N GLN A 391 -0.99 35.89 33.99
CA GLN A 391 -0.93 37.19 34.62
C GLN A 391 -0.31 37.05 36.03
N ALA A 392 0.82 37.69 36.25
CA ALA A 392 1.56 37.62 37.50
C ALA A 392 2.24 38.94 37.84
N VAL A 393 2.75 39.05 39.07
CA VAL A 393 3.61 40.16 39.47
C VAL A 393 4.98 39.95 38.82
N THR A 394 5.34 40.81 37.88
CA THR A 394 6.57 40.77 37.10
C THR A 394 7.66 41.66 37.68
N GLY A 395 7.27 42.65 38.48
CA GLY A 395 8.23 43.58 39.08
C GLY A 395 7.63 44.50 40.13
N THR A 396 8.42 45.53 40.46
CA THR A 396 8.02 46.59 41.39
C THR A 396 8.21 47.94 40.72
N GLY A 397 7.12 48.70 40.64
CA GLY A 397 7.11 50.05 40.09
C GLY A 397 7.60 51.09 41.10
N THR A 398 7.53 52.35 40.68
CA THR A 398 7.91 53.50 41.50
C THR A 398 7.12 53.53 42.81
N GLY A 399 7.81 53.65 43.94
CA GLY A 399 7.18 53.66 45.27
C GLY A 399 6.84 52.28 45.84
N GLY A 400 7.29 51.18 45.20
CA GLY A 400 7.15 49.82 45.71
C GLY A 400 5.80 49.15 45.43
N ALA A 401 4.97 49.74 44.56
CA ALA A 401 3.77 49.09 44.06
C ALA A 401 4.13 47.91 43.12
N PRO A 402 3.37 46.80 43.12
CA PRO A 402 3.60 45.71 42.17
C PRO A 402 3.32 46.18 40.74
N LEU A 403 4.12 45.67 39.80
CA LEU A 403 3.80 45.69 38.37
C LEU A 403 3.26 44.32 37.99
N TYR A 404 2.18 44.31 37.24
CA TYR A 404 1.56 43.11 36.70
C TYR A 404 1.89 43.03 35.22
N GLY A 405 2.36 41.87 34.79
CA GLY A 405 2.58 41.57 33.38
C GLY A 405 1.89 40.27 33.01
N ILE A 406 1.68 40.11 31.71
CA ILE A 406 1.18 38.87 31.13
C ILE A 406 2.38 38.19 30.46
N ILE A 407 2.82 37.10 31.08
CA ILE A 407 4.02 36.37 30.66
C ILE A 407 3.64 35.02 30.04
N PRO A 408 4.37 34.56 29.01
CA PRO A 408 4.12 33.26 28.43
C PRO A 408 4.55 32.16 29.43
N THR A 409 3.67 31.20 29.69
CA THR A 409 4.01 29.96 30.41
C THR A 409 4.71 28.96 29.49
N ARG A 410 4.51 29.10 28.18
CA ARG A 410 5.26 28.44 27.13
C ARG A 410 5.46 29.42 25.96
N PRO A 411 6.62 29.41 25.24
CA PRO A 411 6.92 30.36 24.16
C PRO A 411 5.91 30.38 23.01
N HIS A 412 5.57 31.53 22.44
CA HIS A 412 4.75 31.59 21.22
C HIS A 412 5.63 32.01 20.07
N THR A 413 5.86 31.11 19.11
CA THR A 413 6.72 31.37 17.97
C THR A 413 6.02 31.12 16.65
N ALA A 414 6.23 32.02 15.69
CA ALA A 414 5.81 31.88 14.31
C ALA A 414 7.05 31.84 13.43
N THR A 415 7.15 30.83 12.57
CA THR A 415 8.28 30.66 11.66
C THR A 415 7.80 30.83 10.22
N VAL A 416 8.36 31.82 9.53
CA VAL A 416 8.18 32.05 8.10
C VAL A 416 9.24 31.25 7.36
N TYR A 417 8.83 30.22 6.62
CA TYR A 417 9.67 29.45 5.72
C TYR A 417 9.56 30.07 4.32
N LEU A 418 10.60 30.77 3.85
CA LEU A 418 10.65 31.33 2.49
C LEU A 418 11.07 30.28 1.47
N SER A 419 11.91 29.34 1.90
CA SER A 419 12.28 28.11 1.19
C SER A 419 12.55 27.01 2.23
N PRO A 420 12.79 25.75 1.81
CA PRO A 420 13.14 24.67 2.75
C PRO A 420 14.39 24.96 3.60
N ASP A 421 15.30 25.80 3.10
CA ASP A 421 16.58 26.11 3.74
C ASP A 421 16.69 27.58 4.22
N GLU A 422 15.65 28.40 3.99
CA GLU A 422 15.60 29.81 4.40
C GLU A 422 14.33 30.07 5.22
N PHE A 423 14.51 30.39 6.51
CA PHE A 423 13.42 30.67 7.43
C PHE A 423 13.74 31.81 8.39
N HIS A 424 12.70 32.43 8.92
CA HIS A 424 12.77 33.49 9.92
C HIS A 424 11.76 33.24 11.02
N ARG A 425 12.21 33.26 12.28
CA ARG A 425 11.43 32.97 13.47
C ARG A 425 11.16 34.23 14.27
N PHE A 426 9.92 34.36 14.72
CA PHE A 426 9.42 35.47 15.51
C PHE A 426 8.82 34.96 16.80
N GLU A 427 8.98 35.70 17.88
CA GLU A 427 8.44 35.37 19.21
C GLU A 427 7.45 36.44 19.65
N ALA A 428 6.29 36.00 20.12
CA ALA A 428 5.20 36.86 20.51
C ALA A 428 5.34 37.37 21.95
N SER A 429 4.95 38.62 22.16
CA SER A 429 4.84 39.29 23.45
C SER A 429 3.61 40.18 23.44
N VAL A 430 2.95 40.37 24.58
CA VAL A 430 1.73 41.19 24.65
C VAL A 430 2.02 42.60 25.15
N GLN A 431 1.22 43.57 24.70
CA GLN A 431 1.27 44.95 25.17
C GLN A 431 0.00 45.31 25.97
N PRO A 432 0.14 46.05 27.10
CA PRO A 432 1.40 46.47 27.71
C PRO A 432 2.15 45.28 28.35
N GLU A 433 3.48 45.32 28.30
CA GLU A 433 4.32 44.29 28.96
C GLU A 433 4.12 44.28 30.49
N ASP A 434 4.01 45.47 31.09
CA ASP A 434 3.82 45.68 32.53
C ASP A 434 2.84 46.84 32.82
N ASP A 435 1.97 46.69 33.82
CA ASP A 435 1.03 47.71 34.30
C ASP A 435 1.01 47.80 35.85
N PRO A 436 0.92 49.00 36.46
CA PRO A 436 0.79 49.16 37.91
C PRO A 436 -0.53 48.63 38.49
N PHE A 437 -1.50 48.29 37.66
CA PHE A 437 -2.77 47.67 37.99
C PHE A 437 -2.88 46.29 37.33
N LEU A 438 -3.84 45.49 37.79
CA LEU A 438 -4.16 44.26 37.10
C LEU A 438 -4.61 44.60 35.67
N ILE A 439 -3.87 44.08 34.70
CA ILE A 439 -4.23 44.15 33.29
C ILE A 439 -5.63 43.53 33.11
N VAL A 440 -6.50 44.23 32.40
CA VAL A 440 -7.88 43.82 32.07
C VAL A 440 -8.15 43.85 30.56
N GLY A 441 -7.23 44.40 29.79
CA GLY A 441 -7.27 44.51 28.34
C GLY A 441 -5.87 44.71 27.78
N LEU A 442 -5.74 44.55 26.46
CA LEU A 442 -4.46 44.58 25.73
C LEU A 442 -4.49 45.68 24.68
N ASP A 443 -3.32 46.27 24.43
CA ASP A 443 -3.07 47.17 23.30
C ASP A 443 -2.76 46.38 22.02
N GLY A 444 -2.26 45.15 22.18
CA GLY A 444 -2.01 44.23 21.08
C GLY A 444 -0.96 43.17 21.43
N ILE A 445 -0.45 42.54 20.38
CA ILE A 445 0.62 41.56 20.40
C ILE A 445 1.73 41.98 19.42
N ASP A 446 2.95 41.94 19.91
CA ASP A 446 4.17 42.23 19.17
C ASP A 446 4.91 40.94 18.84
N TRP A 447 5.42 40.83 17.62
CA TRP A 447 6.21 39.70 17.13
C TRP A 447 7.66 40.13 16.90
N SER A 448 8.52 39.81 17.86
CA SER A 448 9.93 40.17 17.83
C SER A 448 10.75 39.14 17.05
N ALA A 449 11.66 39.59 16.18
CA ALA A 449 12.53 38.69 15.42
C ALA A 449 13.57 38.02 16.34
N GLN A 450 13.64 36.68 16.32
CA GLN A 450 14.67 35.93 17.04
C GLN A 450 16.04 36.02 16.33
N PRO A 451 17.17 35.73 17.01
CA PRO A 451 18.50 35.77 16.40
C PRO A 451 18.60 34.98 15.09
N GLY A 452 19.15 35.61 14.03
CA GLY A 452 19.24 35.02 12.69
C GLY A 452 18.03 35.29 11.79
N SER A 453 16.93 35.80 12.36
CA SER A 453 15.72 36.16 11.62
C SER A 453 15.81 37.59 11.09
N LEU A 454 15.24 37.81 9.90
CA LEU A 454 15.18 39.10 9.23
C LEU A 454 13.72 39.54 9.04
N GLY A 455 13.52 40.83 8.76
CA GLY A 455 12.20 41.39 8.51
C GLY A 455 11.35 41.59 9.76
N SER A 456 10.04 41.73 9.58
CA SER A 456 9.06 41.91 10.66
C SER A 456 7.79 41.12 10.37
N LEU A 457 7.12 40.65 11.42
CA LEU A 457 5.86 39.93 11.32
C LEU A 457 4.76 40.70 12.06
N ALA A 458 3.54 40.72 11.50
CA ALA A 458 2.38 41.28 12.18
C ALA A 458 1.11 40.49 11.82
N PRO A 459 0.24 40.18 12.79
CA PRO A 459 -1.09 39.63 12.52
C PRO A 459 -2.01 40.71 11.96
N SER A 460 -3.02 40.30 11.21
CA SER A 460 -4.06 41.18 10.65
C SER A 460 -5.04 41.73 11.69
N THR A 461 -5.19 41.04 12.82
CA THR A 461 -6.01 41.41 13.97
C THR A 461 -5.16 41.44 15.24
N GLN A 462 -5.60 42.21 16.24
CA GLN A 462 -4.91 42.38 17.51
C GLN A 462 -5.83 41.94 18.66
N PRO A 463 -5.32 41.20 19.66
CA PRO A 463 -6.11 40.88 20.83
C PRO A 463 -6.34 42.16 21.64
N SER A 464 -7.47 42.24 22.34
CA SER A 464 -7.82 43.42 23.14
C SER A 464 -8.26 43.09 24.55
N LEU A 465 -8.53 41.83 24.83
CA LEU A 465 -9.04 41.34 26.11
C LEU A 465 -8.24 40.15 26.60
N ILE A 466 -8.36 39.88 27.90
CA ILE A 466 -7.90 38.65 28.54
C ILE A 466 -9.05 37.99 29.27
N ASP A 467 -8.98 36.67 29.42
CA ASP A 467 -9.98 35.89 30.15
C ASP A 467 -9.31 34.86 31.07
N PRO A 468 -9.60 34.85 32.37
CA PRO A 468 -10.46 35.80 33.10
C PRO A 468 -9.76 37.16 33.37
N PRO A 469 -10.47 38.30 33.29
CA PRO A 469 -9.87 39.60 33.53
C PRO A 469 -9.72 39.92 35.03
N GLY A 470 -8.74 40.76 35.37
CA GLY A 470 -8.67 41.42 36.69
C GLY A 470 -8.28 40.49 37.84
N GLN A 471 -7.56 39.40 37.55
CA GLN A 471 -6.97 38.53 38.58
C GLN A 471 -5.64 37.93 38.10
N THR A 472 -4.78 37.55 39.04
CA THR A 472 -3.57 36.79 38.72
C THR A 472 -3.92 35.33 38.46
N GLY A 473 -3.19 34.69 37.56
CA GLY A 473 -3.39 33.29 37.20
C GLY A 473 -3.34 33.07 35.69
N PRO A 474 -3.62 31.83 35.24
CA PRO A 474 -3.71 31.52 33.82
C PRO A 474 -4.75 32.41 33.15
N VAL A 475 -4.38 33.00 32.03
CA VAL A 475 -5.24 33.84 31.20
C VAL A 475 -5.15 33.39 29.74
N ALA A 476 -6.22 33.60 28.99
CA ALA A 476 -6.25 33.43 27.54
C ALA A 476 -6.46 34.78 26.86
N LEU A 477 -5.86 34.98 25.69
CA LEU A 477 -6.05 36.19 24.88
C LEU A 477 -7.38 36.12 24.12
N ARG A 478 -8.07 37.25 24.05
CA ARG A 478 -9.40 37.37 23.46
C ARG A 478 -9.50 38.55 22.51
N ASP A 479 -10.32 38.38 21.48
CA ASP A 479 -10.77 39.46 20.62
C ASP A 479 -11.76 40.38 21.35
N ALA A 480 -12.04 41.55 20.76
CA ALA A 480 -12.96 42.54 21.34
C ALA A 480 -14.39 42.02 21.55
N ASP A 481 -14.78 40.99 20.80
CA ASP A 481 -16.06 40.29 20.93
C ASP A 481 -16.04 39.13 21.94
N SER A 482 -14.95 38.99 22.70
CA SER A 482 -14.68 37.91 23.66
C SER A 482 -14.47 36.51 23.06
N SER A 483 -14.37 36.39 21.73
CA SER A 483 -13.93 35.13 21.11
C SER A 483 -12.46 34.84 21.40
N VAL A 484 -12.04 33.57 21.25
CA VAL A 484 -10.63 33.20 21.42
C VAL A 484 -9.83 33.88 20.32
N TYR A 485 -8.77 34.60 20.69
CA TYR A 485 -7.93 35.28 19.71
C TYR A 485 -7.18 34.27 18.83
N ASP A 486 -7.39 34.34 17.52
CA ASP A 486 -6.81 33.41 16.55
C ASP A 486 -6.66 34.08 15.18
N PRO A 487 -5.54 34.78 14.92
CA PRO A 487 -5.39 35.57 13.71
C PRO A 487 -5.21 34.70 12.46
N ALA A 488 -6.23 34.65 11.62
CA ALA A 488 -6.21 33.85 10.38
C ALA A 488 -5.21 34.35 9.31
N VAL A 489 -4.76 35.61 9.42
CA VAL A 489 -3.86 36.23 8.44
C VAL A 489 -2.69 36.92 9.13
N TYR A 490 -1.49 36.67 8.61
CA TYR A 490 -0.23 37.30 9.01
C TYR A 490 0.45 37.98 7.83
N THR A 491 1.11 39.11 8.08
CA THR A 491 1.93 39.81 7.08
C THR A 491 3.39 39.81 7.51
N TYR A 492 4.24 39.16 6.73
CA TYR A 492 5.69 39.25 6.85
C TYR A 492 6.23 40.33 5.91
N THR A 493 6.95 41.30 6.46
CA THR A 493 7.62 42.33 5.67
C THR A 493 9.12 42.06 5.68
N THR A 494 9.66 41.77 4.50
CA THR A 494 11.10 41.56 4.30
C THR A 494 11.91 42.82 4.64
N VAL A 495 13.21 42.69 4.88
CA VAL A 495 14.12 43.85 5.01
C VAL A 495 14.15 44.73 3.75
N THR A 496 13.79 44.14 2.61
CA THR A 496 13.62 44.85 1.35
C THR A 496 12.21 45.40 1.17
N GLY A 497 11.34 45.43 2.19
CA GLY A 497 10.03 46.09 2.14
C GLY A 497 9.02 45.45 1.20
N ILE A 498 9.26 44.22 0.72
CA ILE A 498 8.24 43.38 0.10
C ILE A 498 7.41 42.77 1.21
N ALA A 499 6.09 42.87 1.11
CA ALA A 499 5.12 42.29 2.04
C ALA A 499 4.58 40.96 1.48
N LEU A 500 4.58 39.93 2.32
CA LEU A 500 4.03 38.60 2.06
C LEU A 500 2.89 38.37 3.05
N GLU A 501 1.66 38.23 2.55
CA GLU A 501 0.49 37.88 3.38
C GLU A 501 0.29 36.36 3.36
N PHE A 502 0.10 35.78 4.53
CA PHE A 502 -0.14 34.36 4.74
C PHE A 502 -1.52 34.17 5.34
N THR A 503 -2.35 33.33 4.72
CA THR A 503 -3.70 32.99 5.19
C THR A 503 -3.75 31.55 5.68
N GLU A 504 -4.41 31.33 6.80
CA GLU A 504 -4.59 30.01 7.41
C GLU A 504 -5.28 29.06 6.42
N ILE A 505 -4.78 27.82 6.33
CA ILE A 505 -5.31 26.83 5.37
C ILE A 505 -6.68 26.32 5.84
N GLU A 506 -6.76 25.97 7.13
CA GLU A 506 -7.98 25.51 7.80
C GLU A 506 -8.01 26.11 9.22
N PRO A 507 -9.20 26.36 9.80
CA PRO A 507 -9.31 26.92 11.14
C PRO A 507 -8.56 26.08 12.17
N ALA A 508 -7.71 26.73 12.98
CA ALA A 508 -6.86 26.13 14.01
C ALA A 508 -5.78 25.15 13.49
N SER A 509 -5.42 25.24 12.20
CA SER A 509 -4.34 24.41 11.62
C SER A 509 -2.95 24.87 12.03
N LEU A 510 -2.80 26.12 12.49
CA LEU A 510 -1.51 26.77 12.80
C LEU A 510 -0.56 26.85 11.59
N VAL A 511 -1.08 26.59 10.38
CA VAL A 511 -0.33 26.62 9.12
C VAL A 511 -1.02 27.58 8.16
N HIS A 512 -0.23 28.53 7.67
CA HIS A 512 -0.68 29.57 6.76
C HIS A 512 0.09 29.50 5.46
N ARG A 513 -0.62 29.61 4.34
CA ARG A 513 -0.05 29.65 2.99
C ARG A 513 0.01 31.08 2.48
N LEU A 514 1.03 31.37 1.69
CA LEU A 514 1.13 32.63 0.99
C LEU A 514 -0.14 32.87 0.14
N SER A 515 -0.83 33.97 0.41
CA SER A 515 -2.05 34.39 -0.28
C SER A 515 -1.88 35.70 -1.03
N ARG A 516 -0.92 36.54 -0.66
CA ARG A 516 -0.59 37.77 -1.41
C ARG A 516 0.89 38.15 -1.32
N ILE A 517 1.43 38.69 -2.40
CA ILE A 517 2.72 39.38 -2.45
C ILE A 517 2.47 40.83 -2.84
N THR A 518 3.02 41.79 -2.10
CA THR A 518 2.95 43.23 -2.43
C THR A 518 4.37 43.81 -2.50
N ASP A 519 4.71 44.43 -3.64
CA ASP A 519 5.99 45.11 -3.84
C ASP A 519 6.00 46.53 -3.21
N ARG A 520 7.18 47.16 -3.21
CA ARG A 520 7.36 48.52 -2.67
C ARG A 520 6.55 49.61 -3.40
N SER A 521 6.14 49.35 -4.62
CA SER A 521 5.39 50.29 -5.46
C SER A 521 3.87 50.12 -5.27
N GLY A 522 3.45 49.16 -4.44
CA GLY A 522 2.04 48.82 -4.21
C GLY A 522 1.45 47.90 -5.27
N ASN A 523 2.27 47.33 -6.16
CA ASN A 523 1.79 46.29 -7.07
C ASN A 523 1.64 44.98 -6.28
N SER A 524 0.55 44.25 -6.52
CA SER A 524 0.23 43.05 -5.76
C SER A 524 -0.05 41.87 -6.67
N ILE A 525 0.19 40.68 -6.12
CA ILE A 525 -0.16 39.39 -6.69
C ILE A 525 -0.98 38.65 -5.63
N ASP A 526 -2.23 38.34 -5.96
CA ASP A 526 -3.12 37.50 -5.17
C ASP A 526 -3.01 36.04 -5.63
N ILE A 527 -2.86 35.12 -4.68
CA ILE A 527 -2.72 33.69 -4.91
C ILE A 527 -3.89 33.00 -4.22
N GLY A 528 -4.71 32.29 -4.99
CA GLY A 528 -5.88 31.60 -4.46
C GLY A 528 -6.20 30.31 -5.20
N PRO A 529 -7.22 29.57 -4.74
CA PRO A 529 -7.64 28.31 -5.34
C PRO A 529 -8.14 28.44 -6.78
N THR A 530 -8.45 29.66 -7.22
CA THR A 530 -8.93 29.97 -8.58
C THR A 530 -7.84 30.58 -9.47
N GLY A 531 -6.57 30.49 -9.08
CA GLY A 531 -5.43 30.97 -9.84
C GLY A 531 -4.71 32.17 -9.21
N ILE A 532 -3.87 32.83 -10.02
CA ILE A 532 -3.04 33.98 -9.64
C ILE A 532 -3.54 35.23 -10.36
N VAL A 533 -3.76 36.30 -9.60
CA VAL A 533 -4.24 37.59 -10.12
C VAL A 533 -3.23 38.69 -9.79
N ALA A 534 -2.79 39.46 -10.79
CA ALA A 534 -1.89 40.60 -10.60
C ALA A 534 -2.66 41.92 -10.67
N SER A 535 -2.34 42.89 -9.80
CA SER A 535 -2.99 44.21 -9.82
C SER A 535 -2.63 45.07 -11.03
N THR A 536 -1.54 44.75 -11.73
CA THR A 536 -1.01 45.50 -12.88
C THR A 536 -1.37 44.91 -14.25
N GLY A 537 -2.16 43.84 -14.34
CA GLY A 537 -2.49 43.24 -15.63
C GLY A 537 -2.81 41.73 -15.59
N PRO A 538 -2.32 40.92 -16.56
CA PRO A 538 -2.88 39.60 -16.87
C PRO A 538 -2.94 38.65 -15.66
N SER A 539 -3.97 37.81 -15.63
CA SER A 539 -4.15 36.73 -14.64
C SER A 539 -3.80 35.37 -15.25
N VAL A 540 -3.37 34.42 -14.41
CA VAL A 540 -3.20 33.01 -14.76
C VAL A 540 -4.28 32.26 -13.98
N LEU A 541 -5.36 31.88 -14.67
CA LEU A 541 -6.50 31.15 -14.11
C LEU A 541 -6.27 29.64 -14.13
#